data_AF-A0A7S1MBE4-F1
#
_entry.id   AF-A0A7S1MBE4-F1
#
_cell.length_a   1.000
_cell.length_b   1.000
_cell.length_c   1.000
_cell.angle_alpha   90.00
_cell.angle_beta   90.00
_cell.angle_gamma   90.00
#
_symmetry.space_group_name_H-M   'P 1'
#
loop_
_entity.id
_entity.type
_entity.pdbx_description
1 polymer ?
#
loop_
_entity_poly.entity_id
_entity_poly.type
_entity_poly.pdbx_seq_one_letter_code
_entity_poly.pdbx_strand_id
1 'polypeptide(L)'
;GVLVDLGTQSVQAEDRGRGFALSEEGPLDLRLNPGCGLPASEWLRTASVGELAWVIHEYGEDLDVVLAHRLAEGILERQSRSGSYRSVVELADVCRSVK
;
A
#
# COMPACT_ATOMS: atom_id res chain seq x y z
N GLY A 1 27.25 8.20 -19.91
CA GLY A 1 25.94 8.62 -19.37
C GLY A 1 25.34 7.43 -18.65
N VAL A 2 24.77 7.63 -17.47
CA VAL A 2 24.04 6.58 -16.75
C VAL A 2 22.57 6.71 -17.12
N LEU A 3 21.99 5.63 -17.65
CA LEU A 3 20.56 5.47 -17.87
C LEU A 3 20.04 4.66 -16.67
N VAL A 4 19.14 5.25 -15.87
CA VAL A 4 18.48 4.56 -14.77
C VAL A 4 17.03 4.36 -15.18
N ASP A 5 16.68 3.11 -15.46
CA ASP A 5 15.30 2.67 -15.62
C ASP A 5 14.69 2.55 -14.20
N LEU A 6 13.70 3.39 -13.90
CA LEU A 6 12.92 3.34 -12.66
C LEU A 6 11.59 2.59 -12.85
N GLY A 7 11.42 1.88 -13.97
CA GLY A 7 10.37 0.88 -14.13
C GLY A 7 10.68 -0.37 -13.31
N THR A 8 9.64 -1.07 -12.85
CA THR A 8 9.74 -2.37 -12.18
C THR A 8 10.31 -3.41 -13.14
N GLN A 9 11.63 -3.46 -13.27
CA GLN A 9 12.34 -4.56 -13.91
C GLN A 9 12.16 -5.81 -13.03
N SER A 10 11.12 -6.60 -13.35
CA SER A 10 10.89 -8.05 -13.18
C SER A 10 11.38 -8.83 -11.94
N VAL A 11 12.49 -8.49 -11.31
CA VAL A 11 13.08 -9.19 -10.14
C VAL A 11 12.34 -8.87 -8.84
N GLN A 12 11.70 -7.69 -8.74
CA GLN A 12 10.96 -7.28 -7.54
C GLN A 12 9.62 -8.03 -7.36
N ALA A 13 9.06 -8.56 -8.46
CA ALA A 13 7.83 -9.36 -8.43
C ALA A 13 8.04 -10.78 -7.85
N GLU A 14 9.29 -11.25 -7.73
CA GLU A 14 9.59 -12.60 -7.24
C GLU A 14 9.97 -12.66 -5.75
N ASP A 15 10.15 -11.52 -5.08
CA ASP A 15 10.46 -11.47 -3.65
C ASP A 15 9.16 -11.48 -2.80
N ARG A 16 8.60 -12.68 -2.73
CA ARG A 16 7.32 -13.05 -2.09
C ARG A 16 7.25 -12.65 -0.61
N GLY A 17 8.38 -12.50 0.08
CA GLY A 17 8.44 -12.19 1.51
C GLY A 17 8.09 -10.75 1.88
N ARG A 18 7.90 -9.85 0.90
CA ARG A 18 7.82 -8.39 1.15
C ARG A 18 6.49 -7.73 0.79
N GLY A 19 5.55 -8.51 0.24
CA GLY A 19 4.19 -8.04 -0.03
C GLY A 19 3.99 -7.25 -1.33
N PHE A 20 4.94 -7.29 -2.28
CA PHE A 20 4.74 -6.62 -3.58
C PHE A 20 3.81 -7.39 -4.53
N ALA A 21 3.55 -8.68 -4.26
CA ALA A 21 2.60 -9.48 -5.01
C ALA A 21 1.21 -9.47 -4.34
N LEU A 22 0.21 -8.89 -5.00
CA LEU A 22 -1.18 -8.82 -4.50
C LEU A 22 -1.91 -10.18 -4.48
N SER A 23 -1.38 -11.18 -5.21
CA SER A 23 -2.00 -12.48 -5.42
C SER A 23 -1.58 -13.56 -4.43
N GLU A 24 -0.59 -13.30 -3.58
CA GLU A 24 -0.05 -14.26 -2.62
C GLU A 24 -0.04 -13.68 -1.21
N GLU A 25 -0.22 -14.53 -0.21
CA GLU A 25 -0.27 -14.14 1.20
C GLU A 25 1.14 -13.75 1.68
N GLY A 26 1.34 -12.46 1.98
CA GLY A 26 2.62 -11.92 2.47
C GLY A 26 2.42 -10.66 3.31
N PRO A 27 3.39 -10.30 4.18
CA PRO A 27 3.26 -9.20 5.12
C PRO A 27 3.08 -7.86 4.39
N LEU A 28 2.28 -6.96 4.96
CA LEU A 28 2.15 -5.58 4.47
C LEU A 28 3.38 -4.75 4.91
N ASP A 29 4.50 -5.01 4.25
CA ASP A 29 5.77 -4.29 4.44
C ASP A 29 5.97 -3.24 3.35
N LEU A 30 6.04 -3.65 2.07
CA LEU A 30 6.23 -2.79 0.89
C LEU A 30 7.52 -1.94 0.88
N ARG A 31 8.47 -2.17 1.79
CA ARG A 31 9.79 -1.52 1.72
C ARG A 31 10.68 -2.20 0.68
N LEU A 32 11.32 -1.39 -0.16
CA LEU A 32 12.36 -1.86 -1.09
C LEU A 32 13.61 -2.37 -0.34
N ASN A 33 13.95 -1.73 0.78
CA ASN A 33 15.01 -2.16 1.69
C ASN A 33 14.45 -2.36 3.12
N PRO A 34 14.27 -3.61 3.59
CA PRO A 34 13.74 -3.89 4.94
C PRO A 34 14.60 -3.38 6.10
N GLY A 35 15.88 -3.05 5.83
CA GLY A 35 16.81 -2.52 6.82
C GLY A 35 16.61 -1.03 7.14
N CYS A 36 15.74 -0.33 6.42
CA CYS A 36 15.48 1.10 6.65
C CYS A 36 14.02 1.49 6.38
N GLY A 37 13.55 2.55 7.04
CA GLY A 37 12.19 3.05 6.86
C GLY A 37 11.14 2.22 7.59
N LEU A 38 9.88 2.67 7.46
CA LEU A 38 8.73 2.15 8.18
C LEU A 38 7.94 1.16 7.30
N PRO A 39 7.58 -0.05 7.79
CA PRO A 39 6.67 -0.93 7.06
C PRO A 39 5.34 -0.23 6.80
N ALA A 40 4.70 -0.51 5.67
CA ALA A 40 3.41 0.07 5.31
C ALA A 40 2.32 -0.20 6.38
N SER A 41 2.32 -1.41 6.97
CA SER A 41 1.42 -1.76 8.08
C SER A 41 1.59 -0.86 9.31
N GLU A 42 2.81 -0.41 9.63
CA GLU A 42 3.07 0.50 10.74
C GLU A 42 2.75 1.94 10.34
N TRP A 43 3.12 2.36 9.13
CA TRP A 43 2.81 3.70 8.63
C TRP A 43 1.30 3.97 8.65
N LEU A 44 0.49 3.02 8.21
CA LEU A 44 -0.97 3.13 8.21
C LEU A 44 -1.54 3.42 9.61
N ARG A 45 -0.89 2.94 10.69
CA ARG A 45 -1.36 3.21 12.06
C ARG A 45 -1.21 4.67 12.48
N THR A 46 -0.36 5.42 11.77
CA THR A 46 -0.03 6.82 12.09
C THR A 46 -0.54 7.80 11.04
N ALA A 47 -0.87 7.31 9.85
CA ALA A 47 -1.35 8.14 8.76
C ALA A 47 -2.76 8.69 9.06
N SER A 48 -2.95 9.97 8.76
CA SER A 48 -4.29 10.56 8.69
C SER A 48 -5.00 10.21 7.38
N VAL A 49 -6.33 10.35 7.36
CA VAL A 49 -7.13 10.19 6.13
C VAL A 49 -6.63 11.11 5.02
N GLY A 50 -6.30 12.36 5.37
CA GLY A 50 -5.81 13.36 4.39
C GLY A 50 -4.47 12.96 3.77
N GLU A 51 -3.51 12.52 4.59
CA GLU A 51 -2.20 12.07 4.10
C GLU A 51 -2.33 10.81 3.23
N LEU A 52 -3.12 9.83 3.67
CA LEU A 52 -3.32 8.60 2.90
C LEU A 52 -4.05 8.87 1.58
N ALA A 53 -5.08 9.71 1.60
CA ALA A 53 -5.79 10.10 0.38
C ALA A 53 -4.87 10.84 -0.60
N TRP A 54 -4.02 11.74 -0.10
CA TRP A 54 -3.03 12.43 -0.92
C TRP A 54 -2.02 11.45 -1.53
N VAL A 55 -1.46 10.52 -0.75
CA VAL A 55 -0.55 9.48 -1.25
C VAL A 55 -1.22 8.61 -2.32
N ILE A 56 -2.47 8.18 -2.10
CA ILE A 56 -3.22 7.37 -3.06
C ILE A 56 -3.47 8.15 -4.35
N HIS A 57 -3.84 9.43 -4.26
CA HIS A 57 -4.11 10.25 -5.43
C HIS A 57 -2.84 10.56 -6.23
N GLU A 58 -1.76 10.98 -5.54
CA GLU A 58 -0.52 11.41 -6.16
C GLU A 58 0.24 10.25 -6.82
N TYR A 59 0.22 9.06 -6.19
CA TYR A 59 1.03 7.92 -6.64
C TYR A 59 0.21 6.75 -7.24
N GLY A 60 -1.12 6.80 -7.20
CA GLY A 60 -1.97 5.67 -7.56
C GLY A 60 -2.38 5.57 -9.03
N GLU A 61 -1.82 6.40 -9.91
CA GLU A 61 -2.10 6.53 -11.36
C GLU A 61 -3.60 6.66 -11.72
N ASP A 62 -3.99 7.80 -12.29
CA ASP A 62 -5.35 8.06 -12.80
C ASP A 62 -6.51 7.88 -11.78
N LEU A 63 -6.22 7.90 -10.47
CA LEU A 63 -7.25 7.89 -9.43
C LEU A 63 -7.78 9.30 -9.18
N ASP A 64 -9.10 9.48 -9.25
CA ASP A 64 -9.72 10.74 -8.89
C ASP A 64 -9.69 10.99 -7.37
N VAL A 65 -9.69 12.27 -6.99
CA VAL A 65 -9.57 12.71 -5.59
C VAL A 65 -10.67 12.14 -4.68
N VAL A 66 -11.90 11.99 -5.18
CA VAL A 66 -13.03 11.47 -4.41
C VAL A 66 -12.83 9.99 -4.12
N LEU A 67 -12.41 9.20 -5.11
CA LEU A 67 -12.11 7.79 -4.91
C LEU A 67 -10.90 7.60 -3.97
N ALA A 68 -9.85 8.41 -4.11
CA ALA A 68 -8.70 8.37 -3.21
C ALA A 68 -9.10 8.62 -1.73
N HIS A 69 -10.00 9.58 -1.49
CA HIS A 69 -10.52 9.86 -0.16
C HIS A 69 -11.34 8.69 0.40
N ARG A 70 -12.26 8.14 -0.40
CA ARG A 70 -13.08 6.98 0.01
C ARG A 70 -12.24 5.75 0.32
N LEU A 71 -11.17 5.51 -0.44
CA LEU A 71 -10.22 4.43 -0.18
C LEU A 71 -9.49 4.67 1.15
N ALA A 72 -8.98 5.88 1.37
CA ALA A 72 -8.30 6.23 2.62
C ALA A 72 -9.20 6.06 3.85
N GLU A 73 -10.44 6.52 3.79
CA GLU A 73 -11.45 6.33 4.84
C GLU A 73 -11.70 4.84 5.09
N GLY A 74 -11.98 4.05 4.05
CA GLY A 74 -12.26 2.62 4.19
C GLY A 74 -11.09 1.83 4.77
N ILE A 75 -9.86 2.18 4.38
CA ILE A 75 -8.64 1.56 4.92
C ILE A 75 -8.48 1.85 6.42
N LEU A 76 -8.56 3.13 6.82
CA LEU A 76 -8.35 3.51 8.21
C LEU A 76 -9.52 3.12 9.12
N GLU A 77 -10.75 3.12 8.61
CA GLU A 77 -11.92 2.62 9.33
C GLU A 77 -11.78 1.12 9.62
N ARG A 78 -11.40 0.33 8.61
CA ARG A 78 -11.15 -1.10 8.80
C ARG A 78 -10.02 -1.34 9.80
N GLN A 79 -8.93 -0.58 9.73
CA GLN A 79 -7.83 -0.70 10.68
C GLN A 79 -8.29 -0.39 12.11
N SER A 80 -9.08 0.67 12.29
CA SER A 80 -9.62 1.07 13.60
C SER A 80 -10.54 0.00 14.19
N ARG A 81 -11.33 -0.68 13.35
CA ARG A 81 -12.31 -1.68 13.79
C ARG A 81 -11.70 -3.05 14.12
N SER A 82 -10.73 -3.52 13.34
CA SER A 82 -10.21 -4.89 13.50
C SER A 82 -8.68 -4.99 13.59
N GLY A 83 -8.01 -3.87 13.85
CA GLY A 83 -6.56 -3.81 14.09
C GLY A 83 -5.74 -3.75 12.81
N SER A 84 -4.41 -3.75 13.00
CA SER A 84 -3.41 -3.64 11.94
C SER A 84 -3.55 -4.71 10.87
N TYR A 85 -3.29 -4.32 9.62
CA TYR A 85 -3.18 -5.22 8.48
C TYR A 85 -1.98 -6.15 8.64
N ARG A 86 -2.22 -7.45 8.50
CA ARG A 86 -1.20 -8.50 8.59
C ARG A 86 -0.68 -8.89 7.22
N SER A 87 -1.49 -8.71 6.19
CA SER A 87 -1.13 -9.05 4.82
C SER A 87 -1.63 -8.04 3.80
N VAL A 88 -1.03 -8.09 2.63
CA VAL A 88 -1.40 -7.27 1.48
C VAL A 88 -2.77 -7.66 0.93
N VAL A 89 -3.14 -8.94 1.05
CA VAL A 89 -4.47 -9.45 0.69
C VAL A 89 -5.55 -8.76 1.52
N GLU A 90 -5.35 -8.64 2.84
CA GLU A 90 -6.31 -7.94 3.71
C GLU A 90 -6.51 -6.48 3.29
N LEU A 91 -5.44 -5.78 2.87
CA LEU A 91 -5.53 -4.41 2.37
C LEU A 91 -6.26 -4.36 1.02
N ALA A 92 -5.93 -5.27 0.10
CA ALA A 92 -6.54 -5.35 -1.22
C ALA A 92 -8.05 -5.62 -1.14
N ASP A 93 -8.48 -6.50 -0.22
CA ASP A 93 -9.90 -6.80 0.00
C ASP A 93 -10.69 -5.58 0.44
N VAL A 94 -10.10 -4.71 1.28
CA VAL A 94 -10.73 -3.45 1.68
C VAL A 94 -10.87 -2.52 0.48
N CYS A 95 -9.82 -2.34 -0.30
CA CYS A 95 -9.86 -1.51 -1.51
C CYS A 95 -10.91 -2.00 -2.52
N ARG A 96 -11.08 -3.32 -2.67
CA ARG A 96 -12.13 -3.92 -3.52
C ARG A 96 -13.54 -3.68 -2.98
N SER A 97 -13.72 -3.60 -1.66
CA SER A 97 -15.04 -3.37 -1.06
C SER A 97 -15.52 -1.93 -1.14
N VAL A 98 -14.61 -0.97 -1.38
CA VAL A 98 -14.92 0.46 -1.53
C VAL A 98 -15.30 0.84 -2.97
N LYS A 99 -14.74 0.12 -3.95
CA LYS A 99 -15.03 0.24 -5.39
C LYS A 99 -16.35 -0.42 -5.75
#